data_AF-A0A497GRS3-F1
#
_entry.id   AF-A0A497GRS3-F1
#
_cell.length_a   1.000
_cell.length_b   1.000
_cell.length_c   1.000
_cell.angle_alpha   90.00
_cell.angle_beta   90.00
_cell.angle_gamma   90.00
#
_symmetry.space_group_name_H-M   'P 1'
#
loop_
_entity.id
_entity.type
_entity.pdbx_description
1 polymer ?
#
loop_
_entity_poly.entity_id
_entity_poly.type
_entity_poly.pdbx_seq_one_letter_code
_entity_poly.pdbx_strand_id
1 'polypeptide(L)'
;MRMSFGPDVKSLIRKLIMHRHVYFSNGILNSEGRKVFEEMARMLVYEHPQLKKFIRRIRNRPTLDNIMKLAKLVLGDEAEALSELTEEWKVVARKYGLLIGDYEEK
;
A
#
# COMPACT_ATOMS: atom_id res chain seq x y z
N MET A 1 11.49 -16.00 -15.41
CA MET A 1 10.19 -15.50 -15.90
C MET A 1 9.80 -14.31 -15.05
N ARG A 2 9.77 -13.08 -15.61
CA ARG A 2 9.27 -11.91 -14.87
C ARG A 2 7.74 -11.99 -14.86
N MET A 3 7.14 -11.95 -13.67
CA MET A 3 5.68 -11.82 -13.55
C MET A 3 5.28 -10.42 -14.02
N SER A 4 4.23 -10.32 -14.82
CA SER A 4 3.65 -9.04 -15.25
C SER A 4 2.28 -8.87 -14.58
N PHE A 5 2.07 -7.72 -13.96
CA PHE A 5 0.83 -7.38 -13.27
C PHE A 5 0.01 -6.39 -14.10
N GLY A 6 -1.32 -6.54 -14.09
CA GLY A 6 -2.24 -5.63 -14.78
C GLY A 6 -2.16 -4.18 -14.27
N PRO A 7 -2.58 -3.20 -15.10
CA PRO A 7 -2.53 -1.78 -14.75
C PRO A 7 -3.37 -1.44 -13.50
N ASP A 8 -4.49 -2.12 -13.29
CA ASP A 8 -5.38 -1.89 -12.15
C ASP A 8 -4.72 -2.30 -10.82
N VAL A 9 -4.07 -3.48 -10.80
CA VAL A 9 -3.28 -3.94 -9.64
C VAL A 9 -2.20 -2.91 -9.29
N LYS A 10 -1.48 -2.40 -10.30
CA LYS A 10 -0.45 -1.38 -10.10
C LYS A 10 -1.07 -0.07 -9.57
N SER A 11 -2.21 0.35 -10.10
CA SER A 11 -2.91 1.56 -9.66
C SER A 11 -3.35 1.46 -8.19
N LEU A 12 -3.96 0.34 -7.80
CA LEU A 12 -4.43 0.12 -6.43
C LEU A 12 -3.29 0.08 -5.41
N ILE A 13 -2.17 -0.57 -5.74
CA ILE A 13 -1.04 -0.62 -4.81
C ILE A 13 -0.34 0.74 -4.69
N ARG A 14 -0.21 1.50 -5.78
CA ARG A 14 0.27 2.90 -5.72
C ARG A 14 -0.62 3.75 -4.82
N LYS A 15 -1.94 3.61 -4.96
CA LYS A 15 -2.92 4.34 -4.14
C LYS A 15 -2.72 4.09 -2.64
N LEU A 16 -2.51 2.83 -2.25
CA LEU A 16 -2.22 2.47 -0.85
C LEU A 16 -0.92 3.12 -0.35
N ILE A 17 0.12 3.15 -1.19
CA ILE A 17 1.44 3.68 -0.84
C ILE A 17 1.45 5.20 -0.75
N MET A 18 0.84 5.89 -1.72
CA MET A 18 0.85 7.35 -1.81
C MET A 18 -0.05 8.00 -0.76
N HIS A 19 -1.20 7.37 -0.47
CA HIS A 19 -2.18 7.90 0.48
C HIS A 19 -2.18 7.09 1.78
N ARG A 20 -1.00 6.74 2.30
CA ARG A 20 -0.86 5.92 3.52
C ARG A 20 -1.65 6.45 4.71
N HIS A 21 -1.68 7.77 4.90
CA HIS A 21 -2.44 8.42 5.98
C HIS A 21 -3.96 8.19 5.89
N VAL A 22 -4.49 7.92 4.69
CA VAL A 22 -5.91 7.61 4.47
C VAL A 22 -6.20 6.12 4.69
N TYR A 23 -5.28 5.25 4.28
CA TYR A 23 -5.53 3.81 4.19
C TYR A 23 -4.93 2.99 5.33
N PHE A 24 -4.07 3.60 6.14
CA PHE A 24 -3.43 2.95 7.29
C PHE A 24 -3.74 3.73 8.57
N SER A 25 -3.96 2.97 9.64
CA SER A 25 -3.95 3.47 11.01
C SER A 25 -2.95 2.63 11.80
N ASN A 26 -2.05 3.28 12.54
CA ASN A 26 -1.01 2.62 13.33
C ASN A 26 -0.19 1.59 12.53
N GLY A 27 0.12 1.90 11.26
CA GLY A 27 0.92 1.03 10.38
C GLY A 27 0.19 -0.22 9.87
N ILE A 28 -1.13 -0.31 10.05
CA ILE A 28 -1.98 -1.43 9.61
C ILE A 28 -3.09 -0.89 8.71
N LEU A 29 -3.50 -1.63 7.67
CA LEU A 29 -4.64 -1.24 6.85
C LEU A 29 -5.90 -1.06 7.71
N ASN A 30 -6.52 0.12 7.59
CA ASN A 30 -7.83 0.38 8.15
C ASN A 30 -8.94 -0.21 7.25
N SER A 31 -10.21 0.07 7.57
CA SER A 31 -11.36 -0.45 6.83
C SER A 31 -11.33 -0.06 5.34
N GLU A 32 -10.97 1.20 5.01
CA GLU A 32 -10.89 1.66 3.63
C GLU A 32 -9.68 1.04 2.90
N GLY A 33 -8.54 0.96 3.57
CA GLY A 33 -7.35 0.30 3.03
C GLY A 33 -7.58 -1.18 2.73
N ARG A 34 -8.33 -1.87 3.58
CA ARG A 34 -8.73 -3.27 3.37
C ARG A 34 -9.62 -3.44 2.16
N LYS A 35 -10.56 -2.51 1.88
CA LYS A 35 -11.39 -2.58 0.66
C LYS A 35 -10.55 -2.54 -0.60
N VAL A 36 -9.64 -1.56 -0.69
CA VAL A 36 -8.69 -1.40 -1.80
C VAL A 36 -7.80 -2.64 -1.94
N PHE A 37 -7.27 -3.15 -0.82
CA PHE A 37 -6.45 -4.35 -0.82
C PHE A 37 -7.22 -5.59 -1.28
N GLU A 38 -8.48 -5.77 -0.85
CA GLU A 38 -9.26 -6.95 -1.23
C GLU A 38 -9.62 -6.98 -2.72
N GLU A 39 -9.90 -5.82 -3.32
CA GLU A 39 -10.08 -5.69 -4.76
C GLU A 39 -8.82 -6.13 -5.52
N MET A 40 -7.66 -5.58 -5.15
CA MET A 40 -6.37 -5.97 -5.69
C MET A 40 -6.06 -7.46 -5.47
N ALA A 41 -6.37 -7.98 -4.29
CA ALA A 41 -6.12 -9.37 -3.91
C ALA A 41 -6.90 -10.36 -4.76
N ARG A 42 -8.14 -10.04 -5.16
CA ARG A 42 -8.93 -10.89 -6.06
C ARG A 42 -8.27 -11.02 -7.43
N MET A 43 -7.85 -9.89 -8.01
CA MET A 43 -7.15 -9.87 -9.30
C MET A 43 -5.83 -10.63 -9.22
N LEU A 44 -5.01 -10.37 -8.19
CA LEU A 44 -3.74 -11.04 -7.98
C LEU A 44 -3.87 -12.57 -7.87
N VAL A 45 -4.88 -13.06 -7.14
CA VAL A 45 -5.10 -14.51 -6.99
C VAL A 45 -5.63 -15.15 -8.28
N TYR A 46 -6.42 -14.41 -9.05
CA TYR A 46 -6.94 -14.86 -10.33
C TYR A 46 -5.84 -14.96 -11.39
N GLU A 47 -5.07 -13.88 -11.58
CA GLU A 47 -3.98 -13.78 -12.56
C GLU A 47 -2.75 -14.60 -12.16
N HIS A 48 -2.48 -14.69 -10.86
CA HIS A 48 -1.29 -15.34 -10.29
C HIS A 48 -1.64 -16.24 -9.11
N PRO A 49 -2.27 -17.42 -9.35
CA PRO A 49 -2.71 -18.34 -8.29
C PRO A 49 -1.58 -18.76 -7.33
N GLN A 50 -0.33 -18.79 -7.78
CA GLN A 50 0.85 -19.07 -6.96
C GLN A 50 1.03 -18.06 -5.80
N LEU A 51 0.50 -16.84 -5.91
CA LEU A 51 0.56 -15.83 -4.87
C LEU A 51 -0.49 -16.02 -3.77
N LYS A 52 -1.44 -16.95 -3.91
CA LYS A 52 -2.56 -17.15 -2.97
C LYS A 52 -2.12 -17.29 -1.50
N LYS A 53 -1.04 -18.04 -1.23
CA LYS A 53 -0.51 -18.19 0.14
C LYS A 53 0.06 -16.88 0.68
N PHE A 54 0.73 -16.10 -0.18
CA PHE A 54 1.29 -14.80 0.18
C PHE A 54 0.17 -13.78 0.45
N ILE A 55 -0.81 -13.67 -0.44
CA ILE A 55 -1.98 -12.79 -0.26
C ILE A 55 -2.76 -13.12 1.00
N ARG A 56 -2.99 -14.42 1.30
CA ARG A 56 -3.62 -14.84 2.55
C ARG A 56 -2.85 -14.38 3.79
N ARG A 57 -1.52 -14.40 3.75
CA ARG A 57 -0.69 -13.91 4.87
C ARG A 57 -0.90 -12.41 5.09
N ILE A 58 -0.98 -11.63 4.00
CA ILE A 58 -1.22 -10.18 4.09
C ILE A 58 -2.63 -9.90 4.61
N ARG A 59 -3.67 -10.64 4.17
CA ARG A 59 -5.04 -10.52 4.72
C ARG A 59 -5.08 -10.63 6.24
N ASN A 60 -4.35 -11.61 6.78
CA ASN A 60 -4.29 -11.88 8.21
C ASN A 60 -3.46 -10.83 8.96
N ARG A 61 -2.44 -10.25 8.32
CA ARG A 61 -1.55 -9.25 8.92
C ARG A 61 -1.26 -8.12 7.92
N PRO A 62 -2.20 -7.18 7.70
CA PRO A 62 -2.07 -6.17 6.65
C PRO A 62 -1.27 -4.97 7.13
N THR A 63 -0.05 -5.23 7.57
CA THR A 63 0.90 -4.19 7.99
C THR A 63 1.49 -3.48 6.77
N LEU A 64 1.94 -2.26 6.97
CA LEU A 64 2.63 -1.48 5.96
C LEU A 64 3.82 -2.23 5.36
N ASP A 65 4.64 -2.88 6.18
CA ASP A 65 5.77 -3.71 5.73
C ASP A 65 5.32 -4.84 4.78
N ASN A 66 4.24 -5.54 5.12
CA ASN A 66 3.70 -6.58 4.25
C ASN A 66 3.14 -6.02 2.94
N ILE A 67 2.52 -4.84 2.96
CA ILE A 67 2.05 -4.16 1.75
C ILE A 67 3.23 -3.70 0.89
N MET A 68 4.31 -3.20 1.50
CA MET A 68 5.52 -2.79 0.79
C MET A 68 6.25 -3.98 0.13
N LYS A 69 6.26 -5.14 0.77
CA LYS A 69 6.77 -6.38 0.14
C LYS A 69 5.95 -6.76 -1.09
N LEU A 70 4.63 -6.63 -1.02
CA LEU A 70 3.77 -6.84 -2.19
C LEU A 70 4.00 -5.77 -3.26
N ALA A 71 4.21 -4.51 -2.86
CA ALA A 71 4.50 -3.41 -3.77
C ALA A 71 5.79 -3.64 -4.54
N LYS A 72 6.85 -4.07 -3.86
CA LYS A 72 8.13 -4.41 -4.50
C LYS A 72 7.98 -5.56 -5.49
N LEU A 73 7.13 -6.54 -5.19
CA LEU A 73 6.81 -7.62 -6.13
C LEU A 73 6.10 -7.11 -7.39
N VAL A 74 5.15 -6.16 -7.23
CA VAL A 74 4.26 -5.68 -8.31
C VAL A 74 4.89 -4.58 -9.17
N LEU A 75 5.59 -3.64 -8.52
CA LEU A 75 6.12 -2.41 -9.12
C LEU A 75 7.65 -2.43 -9.28
N GLY A 76 8.36 -3.34 -8.61
CA GLY A 76 9.82 -3.32 -8.56
C GLY A 76 10.34 -2.08 -7.81
N ASP A 77 11.37 -1.45 -8.37
CA ASP A 77 12.08 -0.32 -7.77
C ASP A 77 11.19 0.93 -7.60
N GLU A 78 10.13 1.05 -8.40
CA GLU A 78 9.14 2.13 -8.26
C GLU A 78 8.49 2.13 -6.87
N ALA A 79 8.36 0.98 -6.21
CA ALA A 79 7.79 0.91 -4.86
C ALA A 79 8.64 1.67 -3.83
N GLU A 80 9.96 1.64 -3.96
CA GLU A 80 10.89 2.30 -3.06
C GLU A 80 10.84 3.82 -3.26
N ALA A 81 10.90 4.27 -4.52
CA ALA A 81 10.77 5.69 -4.88
C ALA A 81 9.47 6.32 -4.35
N LEU A 82 8.34 5.61 -4.48
CA LEU A 82 7.06 6.08 -3.95
C LEU A 82 7.07 6.18 -2.41
N SER A 83 7.79 5.30 -1.73
CA SER A 83 7.93 5.36 -0.28
C SER A 83 8.75 6.58 0.14
N GLU A 84 9.87 6.84 -0.53
CA GLU A 84 10.75 7.97 -0.22
C GLU A 84 10.05 9.31 -0.43
N LEU A 85 9.34 9.47 -1.56
CA LEU A 85 8.55 10.67 -1.85
C LEU A 85 7.53 10.97 -0.76
N THR A 86 6.87 9.94 -0.20
CA THR A 86 5.93 10.15 0.90
C THR A 86 6.60 10.60 2.20
N GLU A 87 7.83 10.19 2.46
CA GLU A 87 8.58 10.62 3.64
C GLU A 87 9.14 12.03 3.47
N GLU A 88 9.66 12.36 2.28
CA GLU A 88 10.11 13.73 1.96
C GLU A 88 8.98 14.75 2.10
N TRP A 89 7.79 14.42 1.59
CA TRP A 89 6.61 15.28 1.74
C TRP A 89 6.23 15.50 3.20
N LYS A 90 6.36 14.49 4.08
CA LYS A 90 6.14 14.68 5.52
C LYS A 90 7.16 15.63 6.14
N VAL A 91 8.43 15.53 5.74
CA VAL A 91 9.49 16.43 6.21
C VAL A 91 9.20 17.86 5.79
N VAL A 92 8.85 18.07 4.52
CA VAL A 92 8.48 19.39 3.98
C VAL A 92 7.22 19.92 4.67
N ALA A 93 6.17 19.12 4.75
CA ALA A 93 4.92 19.53 5.38
C ALA A 93 5.11 19.87 6.88
N ARG A 94 5.95 19.13 7.60
CA ARG A 94 6.33 19.47 8.99
C ARG A 94 7.10 20.79 9.06
N LYS A 95 8.07 21.00 8.17
CA LYS A 95 8.88 22.23 8.12
C LYS A 95 8.01 23.48 7.95
N TYR A 96 6.94 23.39 7.17
CA TYR A 96 6.04 24.49 6.87
C TYR A 96 4.75 24.52 7.73
N GLY A 97 4.62 23.64 8.73
CA GLY A 97 3.42 23.58 9.58
C GLY A 97 2.15 23.14 8.85
N LEU A 98 2.29 22.44 7.72
CA LEU A 98 1.18 21.97 6.86
C LEU A 98 0.65 20.58 7.26
N LEU A 99 1.31 19.88 8.18
CA LEU A 99 0.74 18.69 8.82
C LEU A 99 -0.24 19.16 9.89
N ILE A 100 -1.50 19.34 9.48
CA ILE A 100 -2.61 19.53 10.39
C ILE A 100 -2.67 18.29 11.29
N GLY A 101 -2.78 18.53 12.60
CA GLY A 101 -2.77 17.53 13.65
C GLY A 101 -3.73 16.37 13.36
N ASP A 102 -3.38 15.24 13.97
CA ASP A 102 -4.20 14.06 14.19
C ASP A 102 -5.67 14.26 13.82
N TYR A 103 -6.14 13.45 12.87
CA TYR A 103 -7.56 13.15 12.75
C TYR A 103 -8.11 12.99 14.16
N GLU A 104 -8.94 13.94 14.59
CA GLU A 104 -9.52 13.93 15.93
C GLU A 104 -10.12 12.54 16.17
N GLU A 105 -9.60 11.83 17.18
CA GLU A 105 -10.37 10.81 17.87
C GLU A 105 -11.65 11.48 18.36
N LYS A 106 -12.76 11.21 17.66
CA LYS A 106 -14.10 11.25 18.21
C LYS A 106 -14.66 9.84 18.25
#